data_AF-A0A3D2FA14-F1
#
_entry.id   AF-A0A3D2FA14-F1
#
_cell.length_a   1.000
_cell.length_b   1.000
_cell.length_c   1.000
_cell.angle_alpha   90.00
_cell.angle_beta   90.00
_cell.angle_gamma   90.00
#
_symmetry.space_group_name_H-M   'P 1'
#
loop_
_entity.id
_entity.type
_entity.pdbx_description
1 polymer ?
#
loop_
_entity_poly.entity_id
_entity_poly.type
_entity_poly.pdbx_seq_one_letter_code
_entity_poly.pdbx_strand_id
1 'polypeptide(L)'
;KKVNPDVEFKIIWAYTWFDPAKEADAAKVLIEQGADVVLQHTDSTAPQAAAQEAGNVITFGQASDMGQYGPLPRVSSIIDDWAPYYIARTQAVMDGTWTSTSTWDGIGAGMVGIGEISDAVPADVKAEALALQASLADGSYHAFTGPLNKADGSAWLAEGETANDGDLAGMGFYLEGITAEIPK
;
A
#
# COMPACT_ATOMS: atom_id res chain seq x y z
N LYS A 1 6.43 -12.84 0.86
CA LYS A 1 6.80 -14.22 1.26
C LYS A 1 7.24 -14.42 2.72
N LYS A 2 7.67 -13.37 3.46
CA LYS A 2 8.16 -13.49 4.86
C LYS A 2 7.20 -14.24 5.81
N VAL A 3 5.89 -13.97 5.73
CA VAL A 3 4.86 -14.60 6.58
C VAL A 3 4.29 -15.85 5.94
N ASN A 4 3.91 -15.76 4.66
CA ASN A 4 3.45 -16.88 3.86
C ASN A 4 4.29 -16.97 2.57
N PRO A 5 5.12 -18.01 2.39
CA PRO A 5 5.92 -18.19 1.18
C PRO A 5 5.08 -18.57 -0.04
N ASP A 6 3.88 -19.13 0.17
CA ASP A 6 2.96 -19.62 -0.85
C ASP A 6 1.89 -18.57 -1.23
N VAL A 7 2.05 -17.32 -0.76
CA VAL A 7 1.14 -16.22 -1.13
C VAL A 7 1.19 -15.97 -2.64
N GLU A 8 0.01 -15.86 -3.25
CA GLU A 8 -0.16 -15.52 -4.66
C GLU A 8 -0.73 -14.11 -4.82
N PHE A 9 -0.32 -13.40 -5.86
CA PHE A 9 -0.84 -12.08 -6.21
C PHE A 9 -1.56 -12.14 -7.56
N LYS A 10 -2.81 -11.68 -7.58
CA LYS A 10 -3.59 -11.46 -8.80
C LYS A 10 -3.82 -9.96 -8.98
N ILE A 11 -3.45 -9.43 -10.15
CA ILE A 11 -3.48 -8.00 -10.42
C ILE A 11 -4.41 -7.74 -11.59
N ILE A 12 -5.38 -6.83 -11.40
CA ILE A 12 -6.22 -6.29 -12.47
C ILE A 12 -5.93 -4.79 -12.59
N TRP A 13 -5.63 -4.34 -13.80
CA TRP A 13 -5.42 -2.92 -14.09
C TRP A 13 -6.75 -2.25 -14.48
N ALA A 14 -7.16 -1.25 -13.71
CA ALA A 14 -8.35 -0.45 -14.01
C ALA A 14 -8.14 0.58 -15.13
N TYR A 15 -6.88 0.93 -15.43
CA TYR A 15 -6.46 1.98 -16.38
C TYR A 15 -7.05 3.37 -16.08
N THR A 16 -7.43 3.60 -14.81
CA THR A 16 -7.93 4.85 -14.26
C THR A 16 -7.71 4.83 -12.75
N TRP A 17 -7.51 6.00 -12.15
CA TRP A 17 -7.45 6.14 -10.70
C TRP A 17 -8.84 6.06 -10.06
N PHE A 18 -9.85 6.62 -10.72
CA PHE A 18 -11.21 6.70 -10.18
C PHE A 18 -12.25 6.29 -11.23
N ASP A 19 -12.89 5.16 -10.98
CA ASP A 19 -14.07 4.66 -11.69
C ASP A 19 -14.73 3.59 -10.81
N PRO A 20 -15.64 3.97 -9.90
CA PRO A 20 -16.22 3.06 -8.91
C PRO A 20 -16.86 1.80 -9.51
N ALA A 21 -17.39 1.88 -10.74
CA ALA A 21 -17.96 0.72 -11.41
C ALA A 21 -16.86 -0.28 -11.82
N LYS A 22 -15.79 0.19 -12.47
CA LYS A 22 -14.66 -0.67 -12.82
C LYS A 22 -13.92 -1.21 -11.61
N GLU A 23 -13.80 -0.41 -10.56
CA GLU A 23 -13.18 -0.82 -9.30
C GLU A 23 -13.98 -1.94 -8.62
N ALA A 24 -15.31 -1.82 -8.58
CA ALA A 24 -16.19 -2.89 -8.09
C ALA A 24 -16.08 -4.16 -8.94
N ASP A 25 -16.12 -4.04 -10.28
CA ASP A 25 -16.03 -5.18 -11.18
C ASP A 25 -14.68 -5.90 -11.04
N ALA A 26 -13.57 -5.15 -10.95
CA ALA A 26 -12.24 -5.71 -10.73
C ALA A 26 -12.15 -6.46 -9.39
N ALA A 27 -12.67 -5.87 -8.31
CA ALA A 27 -12.70 -6.52 -7.00
C ALA A 27 -13.52 -7.82 -7.04
N LYS A 28 -14.71 -7.79 -7.64
CA LYS A 28 -15.56 -8.98 -7.80
C LYS A 28 -14.86 -10.09 -8.56
N VAL A 29 -14.19 -9.77 -9.67
CA VAL A 29 -13.43 -10.78 -10.45
C VAL A 29 -12.30 -11.37 -9.62
N LEU A 30 -11.55 -10.57 -8.86
CA LEU A 30 -10.49 -11.08 -7.97
C LEU A 30 -11.06 -12.04 -6.90
N ILE A 31 -12.17 -11.65 -6.28
CA ILE A 31 -12.87 -12.45 -5.26
C ILE A 31 -13.39 -13.76 -5.87
N GLU A 32 -14.01 -13.72 -7.04
CA GLU A 32 -14.47 -14.91 -7.79
C GLU A 32 -13.31 -15.85 -8.17
N GLN A 33 -12.13 -15.28 -8.42
CA GLN A 33 -10.90 -16.04 -8.63
C GLN A 33 -10.26 -16.55 -7.32
N GLY A 34 -10.91 -16.35 -6.18
CA GLY A 34 -10.49 -16.89 -4.88
C GLY A 34 -9.55 -15.98 -4.08
N ALA A 35 -9.46 -14.68 -4.40
CA ALA A 35 -8.78 -13.74 -3.52
C ALA A 35 -9.55 -13.59 -2.20
N ASP A 36 -8.86 -13.80 -1.08
CA ASP A 36 -9.36 -13.63 0.30
C ASP A 36 -8.93 -12.29 0.93
N VAL A 37 -8.00 -11.59 0.28
CA VAL A 37 -7.58 -10.22 0.60
C VAL A 37 -7.59 -9.37 -0.67
N VAL A 38 -8.23 -8.20 -0.62
CA VAL A 38 -8.25 -7.23 -1.71
C VAL A 38 -7.59 -5.92 -1.28
N LEU A 39 -6.58 -5.52 -2.04
CA LEU A 39 -5.87 -4.24 -1.94
C LEU A 39 -6.14 -3.46 -3.22
N GLN A 40 -6.21 -2.13 -3.12
CA GLN A 40 -6.43 -1.26 -4.28
C GLN A 40 -5.39 -0.15 -4.33
N HIS A 41 -5.14 0.34 -5.54
CA HIS A 41 -4.43 1.60 -5.80
C HIS A 41 -5.32 2.49 -6.70
N THR A 42 -6.63 2.42 -6.47
CA THR A 42 -7.66 3.29 -7.05
C THR A 42 -8.33 4.08 -5.93
N ASP A 43 -9.20 5.03 -6.26
CA ASP A 43 -9.52 6.13 -5.35
C ASP A 43 -10.91 6.04 -4.69
N SER A 44 -11.71 5.02 -5.00
CA SER A 44 -13.07 4.89 -4.45
C SER A 44 -13.18 3.86 -3.33
N THR A 45 -14.32 3.82 -2.65
CA THR A 45 -14.65 2.75 -1.67
C THR A 45 -15.30 1.53 -2.31
N ALA A 46 -15.38 1.45 -3.65
CA ALA A 46 -16.14 0.40 -4.32
C ALA A 46 -15.60 -1.03 -4.09
N PRO A 47 -14.27 -1.27 -4.04
CA PRO A 47 -13.74 -2.59 -3.68
C PRO A 47 -14.11 -3.02 -2.26
N GLN A 48 -14.20 -2.08 -1.32
CA GLN A 48 -14.66 -2.33 0.06
C GLN A 48 -16.09 -2.84 0.07
N ALA A 49 -16.99 -2.19 -0.68
CA ALA A 49 -18.38 -2.58 -0.78
C ALA A 49 -18.53 -3.97 -1.44
N ALA A 50 -17.76 -4.28 -2.48
CA ALA A 50 -17.75 -5.59 -3.12
C ALA A 50 -17.27 -6.70 -2.16
N ALA A 51 -16.20 -6.45 -1.39
CA ALA A 51 -15.72 -7.39 -0.37
C ALA A 51 -16.75 -7.59 0.76
N GLN A 52 -17.45 -6.52 1.16
CA GLN A 52 -18.51 -6.61 2.17
C GLN A 52 -19.70 -7.45 1.67
N GLU A 53 -20.08 -7.31 0.40
CA GLU A 53 -21.11 -8.14 -0.24
C GLU A 53 -20.70 -9.63 -0.29
N ALA A 54 -19.42 -9.92 -0.57
CA ALA A 54 -18.89 -11.29 -0.54
C ALA A 54 -18.86 -11.89 0.88
N GLY A 55 -18.59 -11.06 1.90
CA GLY A 55 -18.70 -11.41 3.32
C GLY A 55 -17.56 -12.29 3.88
N ASN A 56 -16.61 -12.72 3.05
CA ASN A 56 -15.49 -13.59 3.42
C ASN A 56 -14.13 -13.06 2.95
N VAL A 57 -14.03 -11.77 2.61
CA VAL A 57 -12.83 -11.13 2.08
C VAL A 57 -12.43 -9.94 2.95
N ILE A 58 -11.13 -9.80 3.19
CA ILE A 58 -10.54 -8.69 3.93
C ILE A 58 -10.01 -7.63 2.98
N THR A 59 -10.06 -6.37 3.39
CA THR A 59 -9.61 -5.22 2.61
C THR A 59 -8.84 -4.22 3.46
N PHE A 60 -8.11 -3.33 2.77
CA PHE A 60 -7.45 -2.18 3.39
C PHE A 60 -7.91 -0.90 2.71
N GLY A 61 -8.18 0.16 3.47
CA GLY A 61 -8.49 1.46 2.89
C GLY A 61 -7.27 2.09 2.21
N GLN A 62 -7.54 2.90 1.19
CA GLN A 62 -6.55 3.57 0.35
C GLN A 62 -6.73 5.09 0.47
N ALA A 63 -5.63 5.81 0.68
CA ALA A 63 -5.53 7.27 0.91
C ALA A 63 -6.28 7.83 2.15
N SER A 64 -7.36 7.18 2.58
CA SER A 64 -8.16 7.55 3.76
C SER A 64 -8.54 6.31 4.57
N ASP A 65 -9.01 6.51 5.80
CA ASP A 65 -9.28 5.42 6.74
C ASP A 65 -10.38 4.46 6.26
N MET A 66 -11.36 4.94 5.47
CA MET A 66 -12.51 4.14 5.02
C MET A 66 -13.21 3.38 6.19
N GLY A 67 -13.17 3.97 7.39
CA GLY A 67 -13.53 3.32 8.66
C GLY A 67 -14.95 2.76 8.73
N GLN A 68 -15.87 3.31 7.95
CA GLN A 68 -17.27 2.86 7.82
C GLN A 68 -17.43 1.39 7.36
N TYR A 69 -16.39 0.78 6.79
CA TYR A 69 -16.34 -0.64 6.39
C TYR A 69 -15.67 -1.53 7.43
N GLY A 70 -15.40 -1.02 8.64
CA GLY A 70 -14.90 -1.82 9.75
C GLY A 70 -16.02 -2.54 10.52
N PRO A 71 -15.65 -3.52 11.36
CA PRO A 71 -14.30 -4.08 11.54
C PRO A 71 -13.89 -5.05 10.41
N LEU A 72 -14.85 -5.43 9.56
CA LEU A 72 -14.69 -6.18 8.32
C LEU A 72 -15.65 -5.60 7.26
N PRO A 73 -15.28 -5.60 5.97
CA PRO A 73 -14.06 -6.20 5.41
C PRO A 73 -12.79 -5.37 5.66
N ARG A 74 -12.91 -4.08 5.95
CA ARG A 74 -11.76 -3.17 6.13
C ARG A 74 -11.11 -3.41 7.50
N VAL A 75 -9.87 -3.90 7.49
CA VAL A 75 -9.11 -4.20 8.73
C VAL A 75 -8.12 -3.11 9.15
N SER A 76 -7.61 -2.31 8.21
CA SER A 76 -6.80 -1.11 8.44
C SER A 76 -6.73 -0.32 7.12
N SER A 77 -5.94 0.74 7.05
CA SER A 77 -5.83 1.62 5.87
C SER A 77 -4.45 2.26 5.77
N ILE A 78 -4.05 2.60 4.55
CA ILE A 78 -2.94 3.53 4.31
C ILE A 78 -3.56 4.91 4.13
N ILE A 79 -3.17 5.87 4.98
CA ILE A 79 -3.70 7.23 5.01
C ILE A 79 -2.64 8.17 4.46
N ASP A 80 -3.02 9.06 3.55
CA ASP A 80 -2.13 10.10 3.06
C ASP A 80 -2.38 11.40 3.84
N ASP A 81 -1.52 11.72 4.81
CA ASP A 81 -1.64 12.94 5.61
C ASP A 81 -0.85 14.10 4.98
N TRP A 82 -1.51 14.77 4.04
CA TRP A 82 -0.94 15.91 3.33
C TRP A 82 -0.97 17.22 4.12
N ALA A 83 -1.72 17.28 5.23
CA ALA A 83 -2.00 18.54 5.90
C ALA A 83 -0.73 19.23 6.43
N PRO A 84 0.20 18.54 7.14
CA PRO A 84 1.45 19.16 7.58
C PRO A 84 2.28 19.72 6.43
N TYR A 85 2.37 18.97 5.32
CA TYR A 85 3.09 19.40 4.13
C TYR A 85 2.48 20.66 3.52
N TYR A 86 1.17 20.68 3.27
CA TYR A 86 0.50 21.86 2.69
C TYR A 86 0.60 23.10 3.58
N ILE A 87 0.51 22.94 4.90
CA ILE A 87 0.70 24.02 5.87
C ILE A 87 2.12 24.56 5.75
N ALA A 88 3.14 23.70 5.78
CA ALA A 88 4.54 24.10 5.69
C ALA A 88 4.88 24.79 4.36
N ARG A 89 4.39 24.26 3.22
CA ARG A 89 4.63 24.86 1.90
C ARG A 89 3.95 26.22 1.75
N THR A 90 2.72 26.36 2.23
CA THR A 90 2.00 27.65 2.23
C THR A 90 2.71 28.69 3.09
N GLN A 91 3.16 28.30 4.29
CA GLN A 91 3.90 29.18 5.19
C GLN A 91 5.21 29.65 4.56
N ALA A 92 5.97 28.76 3.91
CA ALA A 92 7.20 29.15 3.22
C ALA A 92 6.98 30.18 2.10
N VAL A 93 5.83 30.14 1.41
CA VAL A 93 5.46 31.18 0.42
C VAL A 93 5.18 32.50 1.12
N MET A 94 4.40 32.49 2.21
CA MET A 94 4.07 33.69 2.99
C MET A 94 5.32 34.37 3.57
N ASP A 95 6.30 33.58 3.99
CA ASP A 95 7.56 34.08 4.56
C ASP A 95 8.61 34.45 3.49
N GLY A 96 8.32 34.21 2.20
CA GLY A 96 9.27 34.44 1.11
C GLY A 96 10.47 33.49 1.12
N THR A 97 10.38 32.35 1.82
CA THR A 97 11.44 31.34 1.97
C THR A 97 11.24 30.11 1.10
N TRP A 98 10.14 30.05 0.33
CA TRP A 98 9.84 28.92 -0.55
C TRP A 98 10.93 28.73 -1.61
N THR A 99 11.40 27.49 -1.76
CA THR A 99 12.27 27.05 -2.86
C THR A 99 11.75 25.76 -3.48
N SER A 100 12.08 25.53 -4.74
CA SER A 100 11.82 24.25 -5.40
C SER A 100 12.58 23.12 -4.68
N THR A 101 11.89 22.02 -4.38
CA THR A 101 12.46 20.82 -3.78
C THR A 101 11.67 19.59 -4.24
N SER A 102 12.34 18.44 -4.29
CA SER A 102 11.67 17.15 -4.29
C SER A 102 11.38 16.75 -2.84
N THR A 103 10.24 16.15 -2.56
CA THR A 103 9.87 15.65 -1.22
C THR A 103 9.35 14.23 -1.37
N TRP A 104 9.90 13.32 -0.57
CA TRP A 104 9.43 11.94 -0.46
C TRP A 104 9.49 11.53 1.00
N ASP A 105 8.37 11.73 1.68
CA ASP A 105 8.23 11.41 3.10
C ASP A 105 7.33 10.19 3.27
N GLY A 106 7.53 9.46 4.38
CA GLY A 106 6.79 8.25 4.70
C GLY A 106 6.19 8.29 6.11
N ILE A 107 6.17 7.12 6.76
CA ILE A 107 5.55 6.96 8.08
C ILE A 107 6.27 7.78 9.16
N GLY A 108 7.60 7.81 9.17
CA GLY A 108 8.39 8.52 10.19
C GLY A 108 8.16 10.04 10.20
N ALA A 109 8.02 10.63 9.02
CA ALA A 109 7.71 12.05 8.84
C ALA A 109 6.21 12.36 8.96
N GLY A 110 5.35 11.33 9.05
CA GLY A 110 3.92 11.46 9.20
C GLY A 110 3.15 11.76 7.91
N MET A 111 3.79 11.71 6.73
CA MET A 111 3.09 11.89 5.45
C MET A 111 2.24 10.67 5.08
N VAL A 112 2.62 9.49 5.58
CA VAL A 112 1.86 8.25 5.46
C VAL A 112 1.44 7.78 6.85
N GLY A 113 0.15 7.68 7.09
CA GLY A 113 -0.45 7.12 8.30
C GLY A 113 -0.88 5.66 8.10
N ILE A 114 -0.85 4.89 9.18
CA ILE A 114 -1.53 3.59 9.26
C ILE A 114 -2.82 3.80 10.05
N GLY A 115 -3.96 3.56 9.39
CA GLY A 115 -5.29 3.67 9.97
C GLY A 115 -5.53 2.63 11.07
N GLU A 116 -6.64 2.80 11.80
CA GLU A 116 -6.95 1.91 12.93
C GLU A 116 -6.95 0.44 12.49
N ILE A 117 -6.11 -0.38 13.13
CA ILE A 117 -6.16 -1.83 12.97
C ILE A 117 -7.34 -2.36 13.78
N SER A 118 -8.37 -2.83 13.10
CA SER A 118 -9.63 -3.27 13.72
C SER A 118 -9.44 -4.49 14.62
N ASP A 119 -10.40 -4.72 15.51
CA ASP A 119 -10.40 -5.87 16.42
C ASP A 119 -10.75 -7.20 15.72
N ALA A 120 -11.01 -7.18 14.41
CA ALA A 120 -11.08 -8.42 13.61
C ALA A 120 -9.70 -9.02 13.32
N VAL A 121 -8.63 -8.22 13.46
CA VAL A 121 -7.25 -8.70 13.36
C VAL A 121 -6.83 -9.32 14.70
N PRO A 122 -6.30 -10.55 14.72
CA PRO A 122 -5.78 -11.17 15.93
C PRO A 122 -4.76 -10.27 16.65
N ALA A 123 -4.79 -10.26 17.98
CA ALA A 123 -4.01 -9.32 18.78
C ALA A 123 -2.49 -9.44 18.57
N ASP A 124 -2.00 -10.66 18.36
CA ASP A 124 -0.61 -10.96 18.00
C ASP A 124 -0.24 -10.38 16.63
N VAL A 125 -1.09 -10.57 15.61
CA VAL A 125 -0.90 -10.01 14.27
C VAL A 125 -0.93 -8.47 14.31
N LYS A 126 -1.86 -7.88 15.08
CA LYS A 126 -1.92 -6.43 15.30
C LYS A 126 -0.65 -5.91 15.96
N ALA A 127 -0.11 -6.62 16.95
CA ALA A 127 1.14 -6.24 17.60
C ALA A 127 2.34 -6.30 16.64
N GLU A 128 2.43 -7.34 15.81
CA GLU A 128 3.48 -7.46 14.77
C GLU A 128 3.39 -6.33 13.74
N ALA A 129 2.18 -5.99 13.29
CA ALA A 129 1.95 -4.90 12.35
C ALA A 129 2.38 -3.54 12.94
N LEU A 130 2.05 -3.27 14.20
CA LEU A 130 2.46 -2.05 14.90
C LEU A 130 3.99 -1.98 15.10
N ALA A 131 4.63 -3.11 15.40
CA ALA A 131 6.08 -3.17 15.51
C ALA A 131 6.77 -2.91 14.16
N LEU A 132 6.22 -3.44 13.06
CA LEU A 132 6.72 -3.18 11.72
C LEU A 132 6.49 -1.72 11.28
N GLN A 133 5.34 -1.14 11.63
CA GLN A 133 5.09 0.29 11.43
C GLN A 133 6.14 1.13 12.15
N ALA A 134 6.47 0.80 13.40
CA ALA A 134 7.46 1.53 14.18
C ALA A 134 8.87 1.44 13.55
N SER A 135 9.28 0.26 13.07
CA SER A 135 10.59 0.09 12.42
C SER A 135 10.67 0.73 11.03
N LEU A 136 9.56 0.81 10.30
CA LEU A 136 9.46 1.64 9.08
C LEU A 136 9.57 3.13 9.42
N ALA A 137 8.98 3.56 10.54
CA ALA A 137 8.98 4.95 10.96
C ALA A 137 10.36 5.43 11.43
N ASP A 138 11.11 4.59 12.16
CA ASP A 138 12.45 4.92 12.65
C ASP A 138 13.57 4.61 11.65
N GLY A 139 13.24 3.97 10.51
CA GLY A 139 14.17 3.62 9.45
C GLY A 139 15.05 2.39 9.74
N SER A 140 14.79 1.65 10.82
CA SER A 140 15.48 0.39 11.09
C SER A 140 15.03 -0.76 10.18
N TYR A 141 13.89 -0.58 9.49
CA TYR A 141 13.41 -1.49 8.45
C TYR A 141 13.11 -0.74 7.15
N HIS A 142 13.59 -1.28 6.02
CA HIS A 142 13.27 -0.81 4.67
C HIS A 142 12.62 -1.92 3.85
N ALA A 143 11.47 -1.62 3.23
CA ALA A 143 10.66 -2.60 2.49
C ALA A 143 11.41 -3.23 1.30
N PHE A 144 12.33 -2.49 0.69
CA PHE A 144 13.15 -2.93 -0.43
C PHE A 144 14.60 -3.16 0.01
N THR A 145 14.77 -4.10 0.94
CA THR A 145 16.08 -4.63 1.34
C THR A 145 16.22 -6.07 0.83
N GLY A 146 17.33 -6.35 0.14
CA GLY A 146 17.59 -7.66 -0.44
C GLY A 146 17.88 -8.75 0.60
N PRO A 147 17.87 -10.03 0.16
CA PRO A 147 17.91 -10.44 -1.24
C PRO A 147 16.55 -10.34 -1.94
N LEU A 148 16.50 -9.69 -3.10
CA LEU A 148 15.30 -9.55 -3.93
C LEU A 148 15.61 -9.84 -5.40
N ASN A 149 14.81 -10.73 -6.00
CA ASN A 149 14.83 -11.03 -7.43
C ASN A 149 13.62 -10.39 -8.12
N LYS A 150 13.76 -10.12 -9.42
CA LYS A 150 12.66 -9.72 -10.30
C LYS A 150 11.79 -10.92 -10.66
N ALA A 151 10.60 -10.64 -11.18
CA ALA A 151 9.66 -11.66 -11.64
C ALA A 151 10.20 -12.54 -12.78
N ASP A 152 11.15 -12.02 -13.57
CA ASP A 152 11.85 -12.77 -14.63
C ASP A 152 12.97 -13.69 -14.08
N GLY A 153 13.18 -13.71 -12.76
CA GLY A 153 14.20 -14.51 -12.08
C GLY A 153 15.58 -13.86 -12.02
N SER A 154 15.79 -12.69 -12.63
CA SER A 154 17.04 -11.96 -12.51
C SER A 154 17.20 -11.33 -11.12
N ALA A 155 18.42 -11.33 -10.59
CA ALA A 155 18.71 -10.68 -9.31
C ALA A 155 18.54 -9.15 -9.41
N TRP A 156 18.00 -8.52 -8.36
CA TRP A 156 17.91 -7.06 -8.26
C TRP A 156 18.73 -6.49 -7.09
N LEU A 157 18.44 -6.92 -5.86
CA LEU A 157 19.15 -6.45 -4.67
C LEU A 157 19.83 -7.62 -3.98
N ALA A 158 21.11 -7.48 -3.64
CA ALA A 158 21.87 -8.45 -2.87
C ALA A 158 21.41 -8.47 -1.39
N GLU A 159 21.82 -9.49 -0.63
CA GLU A 159 21.52 -9.57 0.80
C GLU A 159 22.02 -8.32 1.56
N GLY A 160 21.10 -7.66 2.27
CA GLY A 160 21.39 -6.43 3.02
C GLY A 160 21.48 -5.15 2.18
N GLU A 161 21.42 -5.25 0.85
CA GLU A 161 21.37 -4.09 -0.03
C GLU A 161 19.98 -3.46 -0.01
N THR A 162 19.90 -2.16 0.27
CA THR A 162 18.65 -1.40 0.25
C THR A 162 18.56 -0.58 -1.03
N ALA A 163 17.42 -0.62 -1.72
CA ALA A 163 17.20 0.23 -2.90
C ALA A 163 17.33 1.71 -2.55
N ASN A 164 17.91 2.49 -3.45
CA ASN A 164 17.87 3.94 -3.35
C ASN A 164 16.57 4.49 -3.96
N ASP A 165 16.18 5.69 -3.55
CA ASP A 165 14.95 6.34 -4.01
C ASP A 165 14.88 6.50 -5.53
N GLY A 166 16.01 6.73 -6.21
CA GLY A 166 16.04 6.86 -7.68
C GLY A 166 15.59 5.58 -8.40
N ASP A 167 16.05 4.42 -7.91
CA ASP A 167 15.64 3.12 -8.44
C ASP A 167 14.15 2.87 -8.18
N LEU A 168 13.66 3.25 -6.99
CA LEU A 168 12.24 3.11 -6.63
C LEU A 168 11.34 4.03 -7.47
N ALA A 169 11.75 5.28 -7.70
CA ALA A 169 11.01 6.24 -8.53
C ALA A 169 10.93 5.79 -10.00
N GLY A 170 11.91 5.03 -10.47
CA GLY A 170 11.95 4.46 -11.82
C GLY A 170 11.49 3.00 -11.91
N MET A 171 10.92 2.43 -10.85
CA MET A 171 10.64 0.99 -10.77
C MET A 171 9.59 0.59 -11.81
N GLY A 172 10.01 -0.26 -12.76
CA GLY A 172 9.19 -0.70 -13.91
C GLY A 172 9.19 -2.21 -14.09
N PHE A 173 9.32 -2.97 -13.01
CA PHE A 173 9.31 -4.44 -12.99
C PHE A 173 8.62 -4.94 -11.73
N TYR A 174 8.14 -6.19 -11.76
CA TYR A 174 7.66 -6.88 -10.57
C TYR A 174 8.74 -7.72 -9.91
N LEU A 175 8.54 -8.03 -8.63
CA LEU A 175 9.38 -8.96 -7.88
C LEU A 175 8.97 -10.42 -8.10
N GLU A 176 9.89 -11.33 -7.79
CA GLU A 176 9.66 -12.77 -7.81
C GLU A 176 8.38 -13.17 -7.07
N GLY A 177 7.56 -14.03 -7.69
CA GLY A 177 6.28 -14.49 -7.17
C GLY A 177 5.07 -13.72 -7.72
N ILE A 178 5.28 -12.60 -8.40
CA ILE A 178 4.22 -11.91 -9.16
C ILE A 178 4.26 -12.40 -10.60
N THR A 179 3.16 -12.97 -11.06
CA THR A 179 3.01 -13.52 -12.43
C THR A 179 2.27 -12.58 -13.38
N ALA A 180 1.77 -11.45 -12.88
CA ALA A 180 1.11 -10.45 -13.70
C ALA A 180 2.09 -9.77 -14.66
N GLU A 181 1.60 -9.35 -15.81
CA GLU A 181 2.35 -8.53 -16.76
C GLU A 181 2.13 -7.04 -16.48
N ILE A 182 3.18 -6.23 -16.66
CA ILE A 182 3.06 -4.77 -16.64
C ILE A 182 2.50 -4.35 -18.01
N PRO A 183 1.43 -3.54 -18.06
CA PRO A 183 0.90 -3.01 -19.31
C PRO A 183 1.97 -2.27 -20.11
N LYS A 184 1.92 -2.40 -21.44
CA LYS A 184 2.83 -1.72 -22.38
C LYS A 184 2.19 -0.46 -22.97
#